data_AF-A0A3B9SSZ8-F1
#
_entry.id   AF-A0A3B9SSZ8-F1
#
_cell.length_a   1.000
_cell.length_b   1.000
_cell.length_c   1.000
_cell.angle_alpha   90.00
_cell.angle_beta   90.00
_cell.angle_gamma   90.00
#
_symmetry.space_group_name_H-M   'P 1'
#
loop_
_entity.id
_entity.type
_entity.pdbx_description
1 polymer ?
#
loop_
_entity_poly.entity_id
_entity_poly.type
_entity_poly.pdbx_seq_one_letter_code
_entity_poly.pdbx_strand_id
1 'polypeptide(L)'
;MRNKINFELNCFQFICVFILAVSGLVRWLILPSGYEYGYGYQGGKFLNKVNPPVFIFDRHTWGDIHRWTAVIFLVLIVLHLILHWRWITAMFKNFFWSK
;
A
#
# COMPACT_ATOMS: atom_id res chain seq x y z
N MET A 1 3.14 -29.17 2.32
CA MET A 1 3.56 -28.22 1.27
C MET A 1 2.66 -26.98 1.16
N ARG A 2 1.33 -27.10 1.14
CA ARG A 2 0.39 -25.94 1.07
C ARG A 2 0.59 -24.89 2.17
N ASN A 3 0.89 -25.31 3.41
CA ASN A 3 1.13 -24.37 4.52
C ASN A 3 2.41 -23.53 4.32
N LYS A 4 3.42 -24.06 3.63
CA LYS A 4 4.67 -23.34 3.33
C LYS A 4 4.40 -22.23 2.31
N ILE A 5 3.69 -22.54 1.22
CA ILE A 5 3.28 -21.56 0.20
C ILE A 5 2.42 -20.45 0.82
N ASN A 6 1.48 -20.81 1.70
CA ASN A 6 0.65 -19.83 2.40
C ASN A 6 1.49 -18.91 3.30
N PHE A 7 2.46 -19.48 4.04
CA PHE A 7 3.34 -18.70 4.89
C PHE A 7 4.21 -17.73 4.08
N GLU A 8 4.83 -18.21 3.00
CA GLU A 8 5.65 -17.40 2.10
C GLU A 8 4.84 -16.25 1.49
N LEU A 9 3.67 -16.56 0.93
CA LEU A 9 2.78 -15.54 0.35
C LEU A 9 2.35 -14.49 1.38
N ASN A 10 2.04 -14.90 2.60
CA ASN A 10 1.71 -13.97 3.68
C ASN A 10 2.91 -13.09 4.08
N CYS A 11 4.13 -13.63 4.12
CA CYS A 11 5.34 -12.83 4.36
C CYS A 11 5.54 -11.78 3.28
N PHE A 12 5.38 -12.14 2.00
CA PHE A 12 5.49 -11.19 0.89
C PHE A 12 4.42 -10.10 0.96
N GLN A 13 3.18 -10.45 1.29
CA GLN A 13 2.11 -9.48 1.48
C GLN A 13 2.41 -8.51 2.63
N PHE A 14 2.90 -9.02 3.76
CA PHE A 14 3.25 -8.20 4.92
C PHE A 14 4.34 -7.18 4.56
N ILE A 15 5.38 -7.62 3.85
CA ILE A 15 6.47 -6.74 3.39
C ILE A 15 5.93 -5.66 2.44
N CYS A 16 5.10 -6.04 1.46
CA CYS A 16 4.53 -5.08 0.51
C CYS A 16 3.64 -4.03 1.20
N VAL A 17 2.79 -4.46 2.14
CA VAL A 17 1.95 -3.54 2.93
C VAL A 17 2.82 -2.61 3.77
N PHE A 18 3.88 -3.12 4.38
CA PHE A 18 4.81 -2.28 5.15
C PHE A 18 5.45 -1.20 4.28
N ILE A 19 5.97 -1.56 3.10
CA ILE A 19 6.55 -0.60 2.14
C ILE A 19 5.48 0.41 1.68
N LEU A 20 4.25 -0.03 1.41
CA LEU A 20 3.14 0.85 1.04
C LEU A 20 2.77 1.83 2.15
N ALA A 21 2.71 1.36 3.39
CA ALA A 21 2.43 2.18 4.56
C ALA A 21 3.53 3.23 4.75
N VAL A 22 4.80 2.82 4.74
CA VAL A 22 5.93 3.75 4.89
C VAL A 22 5.97 4.77 3.75
N SER A 23 5.95 4.33 2.49
CA SER A 23 5.98 5.24 1.33
C SER A 23 4.75 6.15 1.23
N GLY A 24 3.58 5.69 1.70
CA GLY A 24 2.37 6.50 1.82
C GLY A 24 2.50 7.56 2.90
N LEU A 25 2.94 7.16 4.10
CA LEU A 25 3.15 8.04 5.24
C LEU A 25 4.26 9.07 4.97
N VAL A 26 5.36 8.68 4.31
CA VAL A 26 6.41 9.62 3.90
C VAL A 26 5.85 10.68 2.95
N ARG A 27 5.06 10.28 1.94
CA ARG A 27 4.42 11.24 1.02
C ARG A 27 3.31 12.08 1.66
N TRP A 28 2.71 11.62 2.74
CA TRP A 28 1.65 12.35 3.43
C TRP A 28 2.19 13.29 4.52
N LEU A 29 3.13 12.84 5.35
CA LEU A 29 3.71 13.58 6.48
C LEU A 29 4.94 14.40 6.09
N ILE A 30 5.86 13.82 5.32
CA ILE A 30 7.19 14.39 5.07
C ILE A 30 7.20 15.17 3.74
N LEU A 31 6.50 14.67 2.73
CA LEU A 31 6.51 15.17 1.35
C LEU A 31 5.10 15.48 0.79
N PRO A 32 4.29 16.35 1.46
CA PRO A 32 2.90 16.62 1.07
C PRO A 32 2.79 17.28 -0.31
N SER A 33 1.79 16.91 -1.10
CA SER A 33 1.64 17.19 -2.55
C SER A 33 1.55 18.65 -3.01
N GLY A 34 1.73 19.64 -2.12
CA GLY A 34 1.55 21.05 -2.43
C GLY A 34 2.62 21.67 -3.33
N TYR A 35 3.70 20.95 -3.65
CA TYR A 35 4.89 21.52 -4.29
C TYR A 35 5.12 21.14 -5.75
N GLU A 36 4.41 20.13 -6.30
CA GLU A 36 4.83 19.56 -7.58
C GLU A 36 4.06 20.11 -8.78
N TYR A 37 2.73 20.25 -8.74
CA TYR A 37 1.94 20.78 -9.86
C TYR A 37 0.50 21.09 -9.42
N GLY A 38 0.21 22.34 -9.02
CA GLY A 38 -1.09 23.04 -9.12
C GLY A 38 -2.45 22.42 -8.73
N TYR A 39 -2.58 21.15 -8.33
CA TYR A 39 -3.86 20.44 -8.23
C TYR A 39 -3.94 19.48 -7.02
N GLY A 40 -3.27 19.79 -5.91
CA GLY A 40 -3.29 18.99 -4.68
C GLY A 40 -3.81 19.78 -3.48
N TYR A 41 -4.68 19.16 -2.68
CA TYR A 41 -5.26 19.70 -1.44
C TYR A 41 -4.24 20.51 -0.62
N GLN A 42 -4.62 21.75 -0.28
CA GLN A 42 -3.84 22.75 0.44
C GLN A 42 -3.63 22.35 1.93
N GLY A 43 -2.90 21.26 2.17
CA GLY A 43 -2.51 20.81 3.51
C GLY A 43 -1.23 21.46 4.06
N GLY A 44 -0.69 22.48 3.39
CA GLY A 44 0.58 23.11 3.81
C GLY A 44 0.80 24.45 3.13
N LYS A 45 0.01 25.46 3.50
CA LYS A 45 0.10 26.84 2.97
C LYS A 45 1.40 27.59 3.30
N PHE A 46 2.34 26.98 4.04
CA PHE A 46 3.48 27.70 4.64
C PHE A 46 4.85 27.40 4.03
N LEU A 47 5.00 26.44 3.09
CA LEU A 47 6.31 26.03 2.57
C LEU A 47 6.45 26.26 1.05
N ASN A 48 6.04 27.44 0.61
CA ASN A 48 6.27 27.91 -0.75
C ASN A 48 7.72 28.44 -0.89
N LYS A 49 8.73 27.57 -0.76
CA LYS A 49 10.14 28.02 -0.77
C LYS A 49 11.10 27.05 -1.47
N VAL A 50 11.26 27.27 -2.78
CA VAL A 50 12.49 27.17 -3.61
C VAL A 50 13.23 25.83 -3.70
N ASN A 51 13.04 24.85 -2.81
CA ASN A 51 13.57 23.50 -2.93
C ASN A 51 12.53 22.47 -2.47
N PRO A 52 12.17 21.47 -3.29
CA PRO A 52 11.30 20.40 -2.82
C PRO A 52 11.98 19.68 -1.65
N PRO A 53 11.27 19.38 -0.55
CA PRO A 53 11.85 18.59 0.53
C PRO A 53 12.30 17.23 -0.03
N VAL A 54 13.49 16.79 0.35
CA VAL A 54 14.04 15.48 -0.03
C VAL A 54 14.18 14.66 1.26
N PHE A 55 13.66 13.44 1.24
CA PHE A 55 13.78 12.50 2.35
C PHE A 55 14.28 11.16 1.81
N ILE A 56 15.60 10.94 1.86
CA ILE A 56 16.32 9.82 1.21
C ILE A 56 16.23 9.89 -0.33
N PHE A 57 15.02 9.95 -0.87
CA PHE A 57 14.69 10.16 -2.28
C PHE A 57 13.77 11.37 -2.46
N ASP A 58 13.64 11.85 -3.70
CA ASP A 58 12.62 12.81 -4.09
C ASP A 58 11.22 12.17 -4.09
N ARG A 59 10.17 13.00 -4.18
CA ARG A 59 8.79 12.51 -4.15
C ARG A 59 8.35 11.74 -5.38
N HIS A 60 8.93 12.02 -6.55
CA HIS A 60 8.64 11.24 -7.74
C HIS A 60 9.11 9.79 -7.51
N THR A 61 10.34 9.62 -7.03
CA THR A 61 10.91 8.32 -6.68
C THR A 61 10.08 7.61 -5.58
N TRP A 62 9.68 8.31 -4.51
CA TRP A 62 8.76 7.74 -3.51
C TRP A 62 7.39 7.37 -4.11
N GLY A 63 6.92 8.14 -5.09
CA GLY A 63 5.70 7.87 -5.84
C GLY A 63 5.81 6.61 -6.68
N ASP A 64 6.93 6.41 -7.36
CA ASP A 64 7.22 5.22 -8.14
C ASP A 64 7.32 3.98 -7.25
N ILE A 65 8.07 4.06 -6.14
CA ILE A 65 8.16 2.98 -5.15
C ILE A 65 6.76 2.60 -4.67
N HIS A 66 5.95 3.58 -4.26
CA HIS A 66 4.60 3.31 -3.77
C HIS A 66 3.71 2.70 -4.85
N ARG A 67 3.75 3.25 -6.08
CA ARG A 67 2.91 2.81 -7.19
C ARG A 67 3.24 1.37 -7.60
N TRP A 68 4.51 1.07 -7.83
CA TRP A 68 4.93 -0.27 -8.24
C TRP A 68 4.75 -1.30 -7.12
N THR A 69 5.01 -0.93 -5.86
CA THR A 69 4.69 -1.80 -4.72
C THR A 69 3.19 -2.08 -4.64
N ALA A 70 2.33 -1.10 -4.96
CA ALA A 70 0.87 -1.29 -4.94
C ALA A 70 0.42 -2.28 -6.01
N VAL A 71 1.02 -2.22 -7.20
CA VAL A 71 0.75 -3.17 -8.29
C VAL A 71 1.17 -4.60 -7.88
N ILE A 72 2.36 -4.76 -7.30
CA ILE A 72 2.82 -6.07 -6.81
C ILE A 72 1.89 -6.60 -5.71
N PHE A 73 1.55 -5.74 -4.74
CA PHE A 73 0.62 -6.10 -3.67
C PHE A 73 -0.75 -6.51 -4.20
N LEU A 74 -1.26 -5.82 -5.23
CA LEU A 74 -2.53 -6.16 -5.86
C LEU A 74 -2.51 -7.57 -6.46
N VAL A 75 -1.42 -7.96 -7.12
CA VAL A 75 -1.26 -9.34 -7.63
C VAL A 75 -1.24 -10.34 -6.48
N LEU A 76 -0.48 -10.06 -5.42
CA LEU A 76 -0.36 -10.93 -4.25
C LEU A 76 -1.69 -11.11 -3.51
N ILE A 77 -2.50 -10.06 -3.35
CA ILE A 77 -3.80 -10.15 -2.69
C ILE A 77 -4.80 -10.95 -3.54
N VAL A 78 -4.76 -10.84 -4.86
CA VAL A 78 -5.60 -11.69 -5.74
C VAL A 78 -5.23 -13.16 -5.56
N LEU A 79 -3.94 -13.49 -5.57
CA LEU A 79 -3.47 -14.87 -5.33
C LEU A 79 -3.89 -15.37 -3.95
N HIS A 80 -3.80 -14.53 -2.92
CA HIS A 80 -4.26 -14.85 -1.58
C HIS A 80 -5.75 -15.20 -1.56
N LEU A 81 -6.60 -14.37 -2.17
CA LEU A 81 -8.05 -14.60 -2.19
C LEU A 81 -8.41 -15.91 -2.90
N ILE A 82 -7.72 -16.22 -4.01
CA ILE A 82 -7.91 -17.50 -4.72
C ILE A 82 -7.53 -18.68 -3.83
N LEU A 83 -6.36 -18.63 -3.17
CA LEU A 83 -5.90 -19.70 -2.28
C LEU A 83 -6.82 -19.89 -1.06
N HIS A 84 -7.40 -18.82 -0.55
CA HIS A 84 -8.26 -18.83 0.64
C HIS A 84 -9.76 -18.88 0.32
N TRP A 85 -10.17 -18.96 -0.95
CA TRP A 85 -11.56 -18.87 -1.40
C TRP A 85 -12.51 -19.85 -0.69
N ARG A 86 -12.06 -21.09 -0.47
CA ARG A 86 -12.86 -22.11 0.24
C ARG A 86 -13.12 -21.74 1.71
N TRP A 87 -12.13 -21.15 2.37
CA TRP A 87 -12.29 -20.65 3.73
C TRP A 87 -13.22 -19.43 3.76
N ILE A 88 -13.06 -18.49 2.82
CA ILE A 88 -13.91 -17.30 2.71
C ILE A 88 -15.38 -17.71 2.54
N THR A 89 -15.69 -18.57 1.57
CA THR A 89 -17.07 -19.04 1.33
C THR A 89 -17.65 -19.81 2.53
N ALA A 90 -16.84 -20.59 3.25
CA ALA A 90 -17.29 -21.24 4.49
C ALA A 90 -17.60 -20.24 5.60
N MET A 91 -16.77 -19.20 5.78
CA MET A 91 -17.02 -18.13 6.75
C MET A 91 -18.29 -17.33 6.42
N PHE A 92 -18.48 -16.98 5.15
CA PHE A 92 -19.71 -16.32 4.71
C PHE A 92 -20.95 -17.18 4.98
N LYS A 93 -20.91 -18.47 4.66
CA LYS A 93 -22.02 -19.39 4.98
C LYS A 93 -22.29 -19.43 6.48
N ASN A 94 -21.28 -19.60 7.31
CA ASN A 94 -21.46 -19.66 8.77
C ASN A 94 -22.03 -18.35 9.33
N PHE A 95 -21.57 -17.20 8.83
CA PHE A 95 -22.06 -15.90 9.28
C PHE A 95 -23.54 -15.67 8.92
N PHE A 96 -23.97 -16.05 7.71
CA PHE A 96 -25.34 -15.82 7.24
C PHE A 96 -26.34 -16.93 7.62
N TRP A 97 -25.87 -18.17 7.82
CA TRP A 97 -26.72 -19.34 8.07
C TRP A 97 -26.72 -19.80 9.53
N SER A 98 -25.95 -19.16 10.41
CA SER A 98 -26.03 -19.37 11.87
C SER A 98 -27.20 -18.60 12.50
N LYS A 99 -28.37 -18.64 11.85
CA LYS A 99 -29.63 -18.12 12.38
C LYS A 99 -30.62 -19.25 12.56
#